data_AF-A0A7X8C1E6-F1
#
_entry.id   AF-A0A7X8C1E6-F1
#
_cell.length_a   1.000
_cell.length_b   1.000
_cell.length_c   1.000
_cell.angle_alpha   90.00
_cell.angle_beta   90.00
_cell.angle_gamma   90.00
#
_symmetry.space_group_name_H-M   'P 1'
#
loop_
_entity.id
_entity.type
_entity.pdbx_description
1 polymer ?
#
loop_
_entity_poly.entity_id
_entity_poly.type
_entity_poly.pdbx_seq_one_letter_code
_entity_poly.pdbx_strand_id
1 'polypeptide(L)'
;MKNKMIITLALIAFFALASDMLASSKNEEIMRAMRDEINRSMKELKLEKLEKPYFIEYKLKISTEYNIVSTLGAIVNKDVSGLKTARLDVQVRVGNYKFDNTGFFDITSNFFGSTTNDDNESYSNRVVSADIDYNYLRRELWLATDAAYKEAAETLSKKEATIKNFIRRDTTWSFTEVPATKYVDTFQLDEFNVEKFTDLVVEASKVFVNYPEITNSNAKIQYNPEIIYYMNSEGTEYIKHQSSVNFNAMGVGQSQNGMHVFDAYSFVANNPNDKNFPTKKTVIEETKNIANNIKTMLEAETLEETYNGPILFSNEAACVLIAQNFANNLIAQQEDRINRGVTLITSDENSYKLFQTKIGGRVLPTFISMKDLPLTKEFQGINLAGTYKFDDDGIKPEELLIIDKGYLKTLFIDRIPIKRVRQSNGRKRNSSTCYSNLKMEVEKKYQTSDKKLKEEMIKLCKARELPYGIIVKKVISNDLITGSNNIYAMTKGKMAYPRGTTLHSFSIYKLYTDGREEPVIGGALAGFVPNLFKEIIKTGDELYVLNTFSTPFSASLFSASRANPVSIIAPALLFEEGELRLIETDYQKTSILSNPLLNK
;
A
#
# COMPACT_ATOMS: atom_id res chain seq x y z
N MET A 1 49.26 -22.27 -14.48
CA MET A 1 47.98 -21.93 -13.79
C MET A 1 47.69 -20.42 -13.81
N LYS A 2 48.61 -19.53 -13.44
CA LYS A 2 48.41 -18.07 -13.47
C LYS A 2 47.91 -17.51 -14.82
N ASN A 3 48.51 -17.89 -15.95
CA ASN A 3 48.09 -17.37 -17.26
C ASN A 3 46.68 -17.82 -17.68
N LYS A 4 46.26 -19.03 -17.31
CA LYS A 4 44.88 -19.50 -17.55
C LYS A 4 43.88 -18.70 -16.70
N MET A 5 44.21 -18.43 -15.43
CA MET A 5 43.37 -17.64 -14.53
C MET A 5 43.20 -16.19 -15.00
N ILE A 6 44.26 -15.56 -15.52
CA ILE A 6 44.23 -14.19 -16.06
C ILE A 6 43.39 -14.12 -17.35
N ILE A 7 43.51 -15.12 -18.24
CA ILE A 7 42.69 -15.18 -19.46
C ILE A 7 41.21 -15.39 -19.11
N THR A 8 40.89 -16.23 -18.13
CA THR A 8 39.51 -16.42 -17.67
C THR A 8 38.94 -15.15 -17.03
N LEU A 9 39.70 -14.45 -16.19
CA LEU A 9 39.29 -13.15 -15.61
C LEU A 9 39.09 -12.06 -16.68
N ALA A 10 39.95 -12.01 -17.69
CA ALA A 10 39.83 -11.07 -18.80
C ALA A 10 38.62 -11.37 -19.70
N LEU A 11 38.31 -12.65 -19.95
CA LEU A 11 37.09 -13.04 -20.67
C LEU A 11 35.83 -12.66 -19.89
N ILE A 12 35.80 -12.94 -18.58
CA ILE A 12 34.66 -12.58 -17.72
C ILE A 12 34.45 -11.06 -17.71
N ALA A 13 35.53 -10.27 -17.61
CA ALA A 13 35.46 -8.81 -17.68
C ALA A 13 34.97 -8.31 -19.05
N PHE A 14 35.42 -8.91 -20.16
CA PHE A 14 34.98 -8.57 -21.50
C PHE A 14 33.49 -8.89 -21.74
N PHE A 15 33.02 -10.05 -21.27
CA PHE A 15 31.60 -10.42 -21.36
C PHE A 15 30.70 -9.55 -20.47
N ALA A 16 31.18 -9.12 -19.30
CA ALA A 16 30.46 -8.17 -18.46
C ALA A 16 30.32 -6.79 -19.16
N LEU A 17 31.42 -6.26 -19.71
CA LEU A 17 31.41 -4.98 -20.43
C LEU A 17 30.53 -4.99 -21.68
N ALA A 18 30.55 -6.08 -22.46
CA ALA A 18 29.72 -6.21 -23.66
C ALA A 18 28.21 -6.28 -23.31
N SER A 19 27.86 -6.90 -22.19
CA SER A 19 26.48 -7.00 -21.70
C SER A 19 25.94 -5.62 -21.26
N ASP A 20 26.75 -4.84 -20.56
CA ASP A 20 26.39 -3.48 -20.14
C ASP A 20 26.23 -2.53 -21.34
N MET A 21 27.09 -2.63 -22.36
CA MET A 21 26.95 -1.83 -23.58
C MET A 21 25.66 -2.14 -24.36
N LEU A 22 25.28 -3.43 -24.45
CA LEU A 22 24.05 -3.84 -25.14
C LEU A 22 22.80 -3.38 -24.39
N ALA A 23 22.78 -3.51 -23.05
CA ALA A 23 21.68 -3.03 -22.22
C ALA A 23 21.53 -1.49 -22.29
N SER A 24 22.65 -0.76 -22.24
CA SER A 24 22.66 0.69 -22.43
C SER A 24 22.13 1.10 -23.80
N SER A 25 22.46 0.34 -24.86
CA SER A 25 21.95 0.61 -26.22
C SER A 25 20.44 0.41 -26.32
N LYS A 26 19.89 -0.65 -25.70
CA LYS A 26 18.43 -0.90 -25.71
C LYS A 26 17.67 0.15 -24.90
N ASN A 27 18.19 0.54 -23.74
CA ASN A 27 17.62 1.61 -22.94
C ASN A 27 17.56 2.93 -23.73
N GLU A 28 18.64 3.30 -24.41
CA GLU A 28 18.67 4.50 -25.24
C GLU A 28 17.69 4.41 -26.43
N GLU A 29 17.52 3.23 -27.03
CA GLU A 29 16.54 3.04 -28.11
C GLU A 29 15.10 3.30 -27.65
N ILE A 30 14.73 2.76 -26.48
CA ILE A 30 13.42 2.99 -25.85
C ILE A 30 13.24 4.47 -25.52
N MET A 31 14.21 5.08 -24.86
CA MET A 31 14.15 6.50 -24.48
C MET A 31 14.10 7.42 -25.71
N ARG A 32 14.82 7.09 -26.78
CA ARG A 32 14.77 7.81 -28.07
C ARG A 32 13.38 7.71 -28.71
N ALA A 33 12.78 6.53 -28.74
CA ALA A 33 11.42 6.33 -29.25
C ALA A 33 10.40 7.20 -28.50
N MET A 34 10.46 7.21 -27.16
CA MET A 34 9.60 8.06 -26.32
C MET A 34 9.83 9.55 -26.61
N ARG A 35 11.10 9.98 -26.70
CA ARG A 35 11.49 11.37 -26.95
C ARG A 35 10.98 11.89 -28.29
N ASP A 36 11.23 11.13 -29.35
CA ASP A 36 10.83 11.52 -30.71
C ASP A 36 9.31 11.61 -30.82
N GLU A 37 8.58 10.72 -30.14
CA GLU A 37 7.12 10.69 -30.21
C GLU A 37 6.45 11.78 -29.36
N ILE A 38 6.99 12.13 -28.18
CA ILE A 38 6.55 13.31 -27.42
C ILE A 38 6.78 14.58 -28.26
N ASN A 39 7.97 14.73 -28.84
CA ASN A 39 8.33 15.91 -29.63
C ASN A 39 7.42 16.06 -30.86
N ARG A 40 7.12 14.97 -31.55
CA ARG A 40 6.20 14.96 -32.70
C ARG A 40 4.79 15.32 -32.26
N SER A 41 4.29 14.68 -31.20
CA SER A 41 2.93 14.91 -30.69
C SER A 41 2.73 16.35 -30.22
N MET A 42 3.67 16.92 -29.46
CA MET A 42 3.59 18.32 -29.02
C MET A 42 3.60 19.32 -30.19
N LYS A 43 4.23 18.98 -31.32
CA LYS A 43 4.34 19.84 -32.51
C LYS A 43 3.14 19.73 -33.44
N GLU A 44 2.67 18.51 -33.68
CA GLU A 44 1.74 18.19 -34.77
C GLU A 44 0.31 17.93 -34.30
N LEU A 45 0.10 17.44 -33.07
CA LEU A 45 -1.20 17.00 -32.58
C LEU A 45 -2.15 18.18 -32.38
N LYS A 46 -3.19 18.24 -33.22
CA LYS A 46 -4.28 19.21 -33.14
C LYS A 46 -5.50 18.67 -33.87
N LEU A 47 -6.67 18.97 -33.35
CA LEU A 47 -7.93 18.88 -34.08
C LEU A 47 -8.49 20.28 -34.29
N GLU A 48 -9.11 20.52 -35.43
CA GLU A 48 -9.71 21.83 -35.71
C GLU A 48 -10.75 22.17 -34.63
N LYS A 49 -10.69 23.41 -34.11
CA LYS A 49 -11.56 23.93 -33.04
C LYS A 49 -11.33 23.37 -31.63
N LEU A 50 -10.39 22.44 -31.43
CA LEU A 50 -10.00 21.95 -30.10
C LEU A 50 -8.65 22.54 -29.66
N GLU A 51 -8.47 22.70 -28.35
CA GLU A 51 -7.19 23.16 -27.80
C GLU A 51 -6.08 22.12 -28.00
N LYS A 52 -4.82 22.60 -28.05
CA LYS A 52 -3.64 21.73 -28.19
C LYS A 52 -3.24 21.14 -26.83
N PRO A 53 -2.56 19.98 -26.81
CA PRO A 53 -1.89 19.51 -25.60
C PRO A 53 -0.92 20.56 -25.06
N TYR A 54 -0.93 20.78 -23.75
CA TYR A 54 0.11 21.56 -23.06
C TYR A 54 1.09 20.67 -22.29
N PHE A 55 0.67 19.44 -21.96
CA PHE A 55 1.49 18.45 -21.27
C PHE A 55 1.21 17.04 -21.79
N ILE A 56 2.28 16.27 -22.03
CA ILE A 56 2.24 14.85 -22.37
C ILE A 56 3.22 14.09 -21.48
N GLU A 57 2.79 12.96 -20.91
CA GLU A 57 3.61 12.02 -20.14
C GLU A 57 3.47 10.61 -20.74
N TYR A 58 4.61 9.94 -20.93
CA TYR A 58 4.70 8.53 -21.30
C TYR A 58 5.37 7.74 -20.18
N LYS A 59 4.78 6.61 -19.84
CA LYS A 59 5.30 5.69 -18.83
C LYS A 59 5.19 4.26 -19.33
N LEU A 60 6.33 3.61 -19.47
CA LEU A 60 6.45 2.22 -19.87
C LEU A 60 7.00 1.43 -18.69
N LYS A 61 6.21 0.48 -18.20
CA LYS A 61 6.57 -0.43 -17.10
C LYS A 61 6.79 -1.82 -17.66
N ILE A 62 7.98 -2.38 -17.45
CA ILE A 62 8.31 -3.78 -17.73
C ILE A 62 8.45 -4.49 -16.40
N SER A 63 7.60 -5.47 -16.14
CA SER A 63 7.57 -6.21 -14.88
C SER A 63 7.65 -7.72 -15.10
N THR A 64 8.28 -8.41 -14.16
CA THR A 64 8.22 -9.87 -14.02
C THR A 64 7.56 -10.17 -12.67
N GLU A 65 6.84 -11.28 -12.60
CA GLU A 65 6.22 -11.76 -11.37
C GLU A 65 6.74 -13.15 -11.04
N TYR A 66 7.13 -13.35 -9.78
CA TYR A 66 7.42 -14.65 -9.20
C TYR A 66 6.42 -14.87 -8.07
N ASN A 67 5.71 -15.99 -8.10
CA ASN A 67 4.69 -16.32 -7.12
C ASN A 67 4.76 -17.80 -6.77
N ILE A 68 5.03 -18.12 -5.50
CA ILE A 68 5.06 -19.50 -5.00
C ILE A 68 4.12 -19.61 -3.82
N VAL A 69 3.20 -20.57 -3.87
CA VAL A 69 2.20 -20.84 -2.85
C VAL A 69 2.25 -22.31 -2.46
N SER A 70 2.26 -22.59 -1.17
CA SER A 70 2.20 -23.94 -0.62
C SER A 70 1.17 -24.05 0.48
N THR A 71 0.52 -25.20 0.57
CA THR A 71 -0.42 -25.58 1.62
C THR A 71 -0.02 -26.94 2.15
N LEU A 72 0.14 -27.06 3.49
CA LEU A 72 0.44 -28.32 4.17
C LEU A 72 1.68 -29.07 3.62
N GLY A 73 2.67 -28.34 3.13
CA GLY A 73 3.90 -28.88 2.52
C GLY A 73 3.78 -29.25 1.04
N ALA A 74 2.61 -29.11 0.41
CA ALA A 74 2.43 -29.31 -1.03
C ALA A 74 2.42 -27.97 -1.77
N ILE A 75 3.04 -27.90 -2.94
CA ILE A 75 3.04 -26.69 -3.79
C ILE A 75 1.70 -26.62 -4.52
N VAL A 76 0.97 -25.51 -4.36
CA VAL A 76 -0.33 -25.27 -4.98
C VAL A 76 -0.18 -24.37 -6.22
N ASN A 77 0.74 -23.42 -6.19
CA ASN A 77 1.07 -22.55 -7.31
C ASN A 77 2.58 -22.28 -7.32
N LYS A 78 3.19 -22.30 -8.50
CA LYS A 78 4.59 -21.94 -8.72
C LYS A 78 4.72 -21.28 -10.08
N ASP A 79 4.44 -19.98 -10.13
CA ASP A 79 4.77 -19.14 -11.28
C ASP A 79 6.18 -18.58 -11.11
N VAL A 80 7.10 -19.16 -11.88
CA VAL A 80 8.52 -18.79 -11.91
C VAL A 80 9.01 -18.72 -13.35
N SER A 81 8.09 -18.50 -14.29
CA SER A 81 8.36 -18.48 -15.73
C SER A 81 9.32 -17.37 -16.13
N GLY A 82 9.44 -16.32 -15.31
CA GLY A 82 10.22 -15.12 -15.64
C GLY A 82 9.59 -14.32 -16.78
N LEU A 83 8.33 -14.60 -17.15
CA LEU A 83 7.66 -13.94 -18.25
C LEU A 83 7.58 -12.44 -17.98
N LYS A 84 8.07 -11.65 -18.93
CA LYS A 84 8.02 -10.19 -18.87
C LYS A 84 6.68 -9.72 -19.39
N THR A 85 6.06 -8.81 -18.65
CA THR A 85 4.87 -8.08 -19.06
C THR A 85 5.24 -6.62 -19.22
N ALA A 86 4.86 -6.01 -20.35
CA ALA A 86 5.08 -4.60 -20.59
C ALA A 86 3.72 -3.88 -20.62
N ARG A 87 3.63 -2.78 -19.87
CA ARG A 87 2.45 -1.93 -19.81
C ARG A 87 2.81 -0.49 -20.11
N LEU A 88 2.01 0.14 -20.96
CA LEU A 88 2.16 1.51 -21.40
C LEU A 88 1.00 2.36 -20.86
N ASP A 89 1.36 3.48 -20.25
CA ASP A 89 0.45 4.54 -19.82
C ASP A 89 0.83 5.84 -20.53
N VAL A 90 -0.15 6.48 -21.14
CA VAL A 90 -0.03 7.81 -21.75
C VAL A 90 -1.00 8.76 -21.07
N GLN A 91 -0.49 9.91 -20.62
CA GLN A 91 -1.31 11.00 -20.11
C GLN A 91 -1.15 12.22 -21.03
N VAL A 92 -2.28 12.75 -21.50
CA VAL A 92 -2.36 14.01 -22.23
C VAL A 92 -3.21 15.00 -21.44
N ARG A 93 -2.71 16.23 -21.27
CA ARG A 93 -3.48 17.33 -20.68
C ARG A 93 -3.69 18.44 -21.69
N VAL A 94 -4.93 18.92 -21.77
CA VAL A 94 -5.39 19.97 -22.69
C VAL A 94 -5.97 21.11 -21.85
N GLY A 95 -5.69 22.37 -22.23
CA GLY A 95 -5.94 23.54 -21.39
C GLY A 95 -4.63 24.20 -20.97
N ASN A 96 -4.50 24.48 -19.67
CA ASN A 96 -3.28 25.00 -19.05
C ASN A 96 -3.19 24.60 -17.57
N TYR A 97 -2.06 24.89 -16.92
CA TYR A 97 -1.85 24.55 -15.50
C TYR A 97 -2.94 25.06 -14.54
N LYS A 98 -3.56 26.22 -14.83
CA LYS A 98 -4.62 26.78 -13.98
C LYS A 98 -5.96 26.06 -14.18
N PHE A 99 -6.21 25.56 -15.39
CA PHE A 99 -7.45 24.94 -15.78
C PHE A 99 -7.25 24.02 -16.99
N ASP A 100 -7.44 22.72 -16.78
CA ASP A 100 -7.33 21.68 -17.81
C ASP A 100 -8.47 20.66 -17.72
N ASN A 101 -8.37 19.59 -18.50
CA ASN A 101 -9.32 18.48 -18.54
C ASN A 101 -9.44 17.66 -17.24
N THR A 102 -8.56 17.82 -16.24
CA THR A 102 -8.56 17.01 -15.02
C THR A 102 -9.51 17.53 -13.92
N GLY A 103 -9.79 16.74 -12.88
CA GLY A 103 -10.67 17.15 -11.77
C GLY A 103 -12.14 17.33 -12.18
N PHE A 104 -12.57 16.56 -13.17
CA PHE A 104 -13.93 16.45 -13.67
C PHE A 104 -14.26 14.98 -13.89
N PHE A 105 -15.33 14.50 -13.26
CA PHE A 105 -15.79 13.12 -13.43
C PHE A 105 -16.91 13.08 -14.47
N ASP A 106 -16.64 12.54 -15.66
CA ASP A 106 -17.70 12.34 -16.65
C ASP A 106 -18.46 11.03 -16.38
N ILE A 107 -19.68 11.13 -15.85
CA ILE A 107 -20.54 9.95 -15.59
C ILE A 107 -20.79 9.17 -16.87
N THR A 108 -21.01 9.87 -17.99
CA THR A 108 -21.42 9.24 -19.24
C THR A 108 -20.28 8.41 -19.80
N SER A 109 -19.09 9.02 -19.92
CA SER A 109 -17.89 8.32 -20.40
C SER A 109 -17.42 7.22 -19.45
N ASN A 110 -17.56 7.40 -18.13
CA ASN A 110 -17.08 6.41 -17.16
C ASN A 110 -18.02 5.20 -17.00
N PHE A 111 -19.34 5.35 -17.13
CA PHE A 111 -20.29 4.24 -16.97
C PHE A 111 -20.70 3.58 -18.28
N PHE A 112 -20.76 4.33 -19.37
CA PHE A 112 -21.25 3.85 -20.67
C PHE A 112 -20.16 3.83 -21.75
N GLY A 113 -18.90 4.14 -21.38
CA GLY A 113 -17.82 4.38 -22.33
C GLY A 113 -17.92 5.78 -22.93
N SER A 114 -16.78 6.36 -23.32
CA SER A 114 -16.79 7.64 -24.05
C SER A 114 -17.52 7.47 -25.39
N THR A 115 -18.23 8.50 -25.86
CA THR A 115 -18.75 8.53 -27.23
C THR A 115 -17.65 8.52 -28.29
N THR A 116 -16.39 8.70 -27.88
CA THR A 116 -15.19 8.53 -28.71
C THR A 116 -14.53 7.16 -28.60
N ASN A 117 -15.03 6.25 -27.74
CA ASN A 117 -14.48 4.90 -27.56
C ASN A 117 -14.90 3.90 -28.65
N ASP A 118 -15.56 4.34 -29.72
CA ASP A 118 -15.86 3.52 -30.89
C ASP A 118 -14.56 2.90 -31.51
N ASP A 119 -13.38 3.47 -31.22
CA ASP A 119 -12.08 3.00 -31.72
C ASP A 119 -11.38 1.90 -30.87
N ASN A 120 -11.90 1.48 -29.70
CA ASN A 120 -11.30 0.44 -28.82
C ASN A 120 -9.83 0.64 -28.38
N GLU A 121 -9.17 1.77 -28.69
CA GLU A 121 -7.76 1.97 -28.38
C GLU A 121 -7.54 2.43 -26.92
N SER A 122 -7.01 1.54 -26.08
CA SER A 122 -6.65 1.89 -24.69
C SER A 122 -5.30 2.63 -24.64
N TYR A 123 -5.25 3.73 -23.88
CA TYR A 123 -4.05 4.52 -23.59
C TYR A 123 -3.54 4.38 -22.14
N SER A 124 -4.31 3.69 -21.28
CA SER A 124 -4.01 3.47 -19.87
C SER A 124 -3.89 1.98 -19.60
N ASN A 125 -2.85 1.57 -18.87
CA ASN A 125 -2.54 0.18 -18.57
C ASN A 125 -2.52 -0.72 -19.84
N ARG A 126 -2.13 -0.15 -20.99
CA ARG A 126 -2.14 -0.81 -22.30
C ARG A 126 -1.09 -1.92 -22.32
N VAL A 127 -1.49 -3.14 -22.65
CA VAL A 127 -0.55 -4.27 -22.76
C VAL A 127 0.18 -4.16 -24.10
N VAL A 128 1.50 -4.14 -24.05
CA VAL A 128 2.38 -4.11 -25.22
C VAL A 128 3.37 -5.27 -25.16
N SER A 129 4.02 -5.58 -26.28
CA SER A 129 5.09 -6.58 -26.31
C SER A 129 6.23 -6.16 -25.38
N ALA A 130 6.78 -7.12 -24.62
CA ALA A 130 8.01 -6.91 -23.84
C ALA A 130 9.27 -6.86 -24.73
N ASP A 131 9.16 -7.35 -25.97
CA ASP A 131 10.20 -7.24 -27.00
C ASP A 131 10.05 -5.90 -27.71
N ILE A 132 10.58 -4.87 -27.07
CA ILE A 132 10.43 -3.49 -27.49
C ILE A 132 11.53 -3.11 -28.47
N ASP A 133 11.11 -2.64 -29.66
CA ASP A 133 11.93 -1.95 -30.64
C ASP A 133 11.43 -0.50 -30.86
N TYR A 134 12.29 0.32 -31.49
CA TYR A 134 12.00 1.72 -31.75
C TYR A 134 10.68 1.96 -32.51
N ASN A 135 10.44 1.24 -33.61
CA ASN A 135 9.28 1.50 -34.48
C ASN A 135 7.98 1.02 -33.84
N TYR A 136 8.01 -0.16 -33.22
CA TYR A 136 6.88 -0.72 -32.50
C TYR A 136 6.46 0.21 -31.36
N LEU A 137 7.40 0.64 -30.51
CA LEU A 137 7.07 1.52 -29.38
C LEU A 137 6.50 2.85 -29.85
N ARG A 138 7.09 3.48 -30.88
CA ARG A 138 6.58 4.74 -31.43
C ARG A 138 5.16 4.60 -31.98
N ARG A 139 4.83 3.48 -32.64
CA ARG A 139 3.46 3.21 -33.11
C ARG A 139 2.49 3.09 -31.95
N GLU A 140 2.82 2.32 -30.91
CA GLU A 140 1.95 2.16 -29.73
C GLU A 140 1.74 3.50 -28.99
N LEU A 141 2.81 4.28 -28.84
CA LEU A 141 2.74 5.62 -28.26
C LEU A 141 1.88 6.57 -29.10
N TRP A 142 2.01 6.54 -30.43
CA TRP A 142 1.19 7.36 -31.32
C TRP A 142 -0.31 7.07 -31.15
N LEU A 143 -0.72 5.80 -31.23
CA LEU A 143 -2.12 5.39 -31.09
C LEU A 143 -2.67 5.75 -29.70
N ALA A 144 -1.91 5.47 -28.64
CA ALA A 144 -2.29 5.81 -27.28
C ALA A 144 -2.38 7.32 -27.06
N THR A 145 -1.48 8.11 -27.66
CA THR A 145 -1.49 9.58 -27.55
C THR A 145 -2.69 10.18 -28.28
N ASP A 146 -3.03 9.66 -29.47
CA ASP A 146 -4.21 10.10 -30.22
C ASP A 146 -5.50 9.84 -29.42
N ALA A 147 -5.66 8.63 -28.86
CA ALA A 147 -6.79 8.26 -28.01
C ALA A 147 -6.88 9.16 -26.76
N ALA A 148 -5.76 9.31 -26.03
CA ALA A 148 -5.70 10.14 -24.83
C ALA A 148 -6.00 11.62 -25.11
N TYR A 149 -5.58 12.15 -26.26
CA TYR A 149 -5.86 13.54 -26.65
C TYR A 149 -7.33 13.77 -26.96
N LYS A 150 -7.96 12.88 -27.74
CA LYS A 150 -9.39 12.97 -28.07
C LYS A 150 -10.23 12.98 -26.80
N GLU A 151 -9.96 12.06 -25.86
CA GLU A 151 -10.68 12.03 -24.57
C GLU A 151 -10.40 13.27 -23.73
N ALA A 152 -9.15 13.73 -23.64
CA ALA A 152 -8.79 14.91 -22.88
C ALA A 152 -9.49 16.17 -23.43
N ALA A 153 -9.55 16.34 -24.74
CA ALA A 153 -10.19 17.49 -25.38
C ALA A 153 -11.72 17.46 -25.25
N GLU A 154 -12.34 16.28 -25.36
CA GLU A 154 -13.76 16.08 -25.09
C GLU A 154 -14.10 16.41 -23.62
N THR A 155 -13.30 15.86 -22.69
CA THR A 155 -13.46 16.07 -21.25
C THR A 155 -13.35 17.55 -20.89
N LEU A 156 -12.37 18.27 -21.47
CA LEU A 156 -12.25 19.72 -21.30
C LEU A 156 -13.51 20.45 -21.78
N SER A 157 -13.98 20.11 -22.99
CA SER A 157 -15.18 20.75 -23.58
C SER A 157 -16.42 20.53 -22.71
N LYS A 158 -16.64 19.30 -22.22
CA LYS A 158 -17.72 18.98 -21.28
C LYS A 158 -17.57 19.73 -19.96
N LYS A 159 -16.35 19.78 -19.41
CA LYS A 159 -16.04 20.51 -18.18
C LYS A 159 -16.35 22.00 -18.31
N GLU A 160 -15.96 22.64 -19.41
CA GLU A 160 -16.25 24.04 -19.70
C GLU A 160 -17.76 24.31 -19.84
N ALA A 161 -18.46 23.46 -20.59
CA ALA A 161 -19.91 23.54 -20.74
C ALA A 161 -20.62 23.43 -19.38
N THR A 162 -20.17 22.51 -18.53
CA THR A 162 -20.76 22.29 -17.22
C THR A 162 -20.51 23.47 -16.28
N ILE A 163 -19.29 24.01 -16.23
CA ILE A 163 -18.93 25.13 -15.33
C ILE A 163 -19.74 26.40 -15.62
N LYS A 164 -20.17 26.65 -16.86
CA LYS A 164 -21.01 27.81 -17.19
C LYS A 164 -22.30 27.87 -16.37
N ASN A 165 -22.77 26.74 -15.83
CA ASN A 165 -23.96 26.65 -14.99
C ASN A 165 -23.68 26.78 -13.48
N PHE A 166 -22.40 26.96 -13.07
CA PHE A 166 -22.01 27.00 -11.66
C PHE A 166 -21.27 28.29 -11.29
N ILE A 167 -21.52 28.81 -10.08
CA ILE A 167 -20.72 29.89 -9.50
C ILE A 167 -19.42 29.29 -8.93
N ARG A 168 -18.30 29.54 -9.60
CA ARG A 168 -16.99 29.01 -9.20
C ARG A 168 -16.44 29.73 -7.95
N ARG A 169 -16.36 29.01 -6.83
CA ARG A 169 -15.71 29.49 -5.59
C ARG A 169 -14.27 28.98 -5.41
N ASP A 170 -13.90 27.89 -6.07
CA ASP A 170 -12.56 27.31 -6.01
C ASP A 170 -11.80 27.53 -7.33
N THR A 171 -10.71 28.29 -7.25
CA THR A 171 -9.81 28.60 -8.37
C THR A 171 -8.44 27.95 -8.22
N THR A 172 -8.32 26.93 -7.37
CA THR A 172 -7.10 26.12 -7.25
C THR A 172 -6.69 25.60 -8.63
N TRP A 173 -5.40 25.61 -8.90
CA TRP A 173 -4.87 25.18 -10.20
C TRP A 173 -5.18 23.70 -10.44
N SER A 174 -5.18 23.28 -11.70
CA SER A 174 -5.33 21.88 -12.08
C SER A 174 -4.04 21.10 -11.88
N PHE A 175 -2.91 21.75 -12.13
CA PHE A 175 -1.60 21.12 -12.12
C PHE A 175 -0.51 22.14 -11.76
N THR A 176 0.65 21.64 -11.37
CA THR A 176 1.80 22.46 -10.98
C THR A 176 3.01 22.10 -11.81
N GLU A 177 3.75 23.11 -12.26
CA GLU A 177 5.04 22.93 -12.93
C GLU A 177 6.10 22.49 -11.92
N VAL A 178 7.00 21.60 -12.34
CA VAL A 178 8.15 21.17 -11.55
C VAL A 178 9.41 21.20 -12.41
N PRO A 179 10.60 21.43 -11.82
CA PRO A 179 11.84 21.41 -12.57
C PRO A 179 12.07 20.05 -13.25
N ALA A 180 12.46 20.11 -14.53
CA ALA A 180 12.81 18.92 -15.30
C ALA A 180 13.98 18.17 -14.65
N THR A 181 13.85 16.85 -14.52
CA THR A 181 14.89 16.00 -13.93
C THR A 181 15.28 14.88 -14.89
N LYS A 182 16.58 14.65 -15.05
CA LYS A 182 17.13 13.53 -15.82
C LYS A 182 17.79 12.54 -14.87
N TYR A 183 17.38 11.28 -14.93
CA TYR A 183 17.93 10.27 -14.03
C TYR A 183 17.95 8.87 -14.64
N VAL A 184 19.03 8.12 -14.47
CA VAL A 184 19.08 6.70 -14.84
C VAL A 184 19.52 5.92 -13.62
N ASP A 185 18.67 5.01 -13.14
CA ASP A 185 19.03 4.12 -12.05
C ASP A 185 20.01 3.07 -12.54
N THR A 186 21.20 3.04 -11.94
CA THR A 186 22.24 2.06 -12.25
C THR A 186 22.14 0.80 -11.39
N PHE A 187 21.14 0.71 -10.51
CA PHE A 187 20.94 -0.45 -9.64
C PHE A 187 20.49 -1.67 -10.45
N GLN A 188 21.13 -2.82 -10.23
CA GLN A 188 20.70 -4.09 -10.80
C GLN A 188 19.70 -4.77 -9.86
N LEU A 189 18.61 -5.27 -10.44
CA LEU A 189 17.64 -6.06 -9.70
C LEU A 189 18.27 -7.40 -9.28
N ASP A 190 18.15 -7.72 -8.01
CA ASP A 190 18.70 -8.94 -7.46
C ASP A 190 17.99 -10.19 -8.00
N GLU A 191 18.78 -11.26 -8.18
CA GLU A 191 18.28 -12.55 -8.64
C GLU A 191 17.39 -13.21 -7.58
N PHE A 192 16.27 -13.77 -8.03
CA PHE A 192 15.35 -14.50 -7.18
C PHE A 192 15.72 -15.99 -7.12
N ASN A 193 16.25 -16.45 -5.98
CA ASN A 193 16.57 -17.85 -5.78
C ASN A 193 15.30 -18.69 -5.59
N VAL A 194 14.76 -19.20 -6.70
CA VAL A 194 13.51 -19.98 -6.75
C VAL A 194 13.56 -21.20 -5.82
N GLU A 195 14.67 -21.92 -5.76
CA GLU A 195 14.79 -23.14 -4.95
C GLU A 195 14.76 -22.83 -3.45
N LYS A 196 15.56 -21.86 -3.02
CA LYS A 196 15.59 -21.37 -1.62
C LYS A 196 14.19 -20.96 -1.16
N PHE A 197 13.47 -20.19 -1.97
CA PHE A 197 12.16 -19.70 -1.60
C PHE A 197 11.05 -20.74 -1.74
N THR A 198 11.19 -21.70 -2.67
CA THR A 198 10.31 -22.87 -2.72
C THR A 198 10.42 -23.68 -1.43
N ASP A 199 11.63 -24.00 -1.00
CA ASP A 199 11.90 -24.75 0.24
C ASP A 199 11.39 -24.00 1.48
N LEU A 200 11.62 -22.68 1.55
CA LEU A 200 11.10 -21.83 2.63
C LEU A 200 9.57 -21.91 2.74
N VAL A 201 8.86 -21.72 1.63
CA VAL A 201 7.39 -21.70 1.58
C VAL A 201 6.80 -23.09 1.88
N VAL A 202 7.41 -24.16 1.37
CA VAL A 202 7.00 -25.54 1.65
C VAL A 202 7.14 -25.87 3.14
N GLU A 203 8.28 -25.56 3.73
CA GLU A 203 8.55 -25.91 5.14
C GLU A 203 7.74 -25.05 6.11
N ALA A 204 7.48 -23.78 5.77
CA ALA A 204 6.54 -22.95 6.51
C ALA A 204 5.14 -23.57 6.50
N SER A 205 4.58 -23.87 5.31
CA SER A 205 3.20 -24.39 5.20
C SER A 205 3.02 -25.78 5.83
N LYS A 206 4.09 -26.60 5.87
CA LYS A 206 4.10 -27.93 6.47
C LYS A 206 3.90 -27.92 7.99
N VAL A 207 4.23 -26.82 8.68
CA VAL A 207 3.99 -26.66 10.13
C VAL A 207 2.53 -26.95 10.48
N PHE A 208 1.60 -26.47 9.66
CA PHE A 208 0.16 -26.59 9.89
C PHE A 208 -0.37 -28.03 9.84
N VAL A 209 0.39 -29.00 9.32
CA VAL A 209 0.02 -30.43 9.37
C VAL A 209 -0.15 -30.93 10.80
N ASN A 210 0.56 -30.32 11.75
CA ASN A 210 0.50 -30.69 13.18
C ASN A 210 -0.65 -29.98 13.95
N TYR A 211 -1.47 -29.19 13.26
CA TYR A 211 -2.52 -28.36 13.86
C TYR A 211 -3.86 -28.62 13.15
N PRO A 212 -4.48 -29.80 13.38
CA PRO A 212 -5.69 -30.21 12.68
C PRO A 212 -6.93 -29.33 12.92
N GLU A 213 -6.93 -28.51 13.98
CA GLU A 213 -7.94 -27.49 14.26
C GLU A 213 -7.92 -26.33 13.24
N ILE A 214 -6.83 -26.19 12.49
CA ILE A 214 -6.69 -25.22 11.39
C ILE A 214 -7.24 -25.86 10.13
N THR A 215 -8.37 -25.33 9.65
CA THR A 215 -9.12 -25.86 8.51
C THR A 215 -8.53 -25.43 7.17
N ASN A 216 -7.94 -24.23 7.12
CA ASN A 216 -7.30 -23.68 5.93
C ASN A 216 -5.97 -23.03 6.30
N SER A 217 -4.93 -23.29 5.53
CA SER A 217 -3.63 -22.65 5.72
C SER A 217 -2.87 -22.52 4.40
N ASN A 218 -1.97 -21.54 4.34
CA ASN A 218 -0.98 -21.46 3.28
C ASN A 218 0.27 -20.70 3.75
N ALA A 219 1.35 -20.87 3.00
CA ALA A 219 2.45 -19.92 2.93
C ALA A 219 2.63 -19.49 1.47
N LYS A 220 3.01 -18.23 1.28
CA LYS A 220 3.17 -17.60 -0.01
C LYS A 220 4.41 -16.71 0.00
N ILE A 221 5.12 -16.68 -1.12
CA ILE A 221 6.07 -15.61 -1.42
C ILE A 221 5.79 -15.03 -2.79
N GLN A 222 5.91 -13.71 -2.91
CA GLN A 222 5.77 -12.97 -4.14
C GLN A 222 6.93 -12.00 -4.32
N TYR A 223 7.52 -11.96 -5.51
CA TYR A 223 8.55 -10.99 -5.89
C TYR A 223 8.16 -10.34 -7.21
N ASN A 224 8.11 -9.01 -7.22
CA ASN A 224 7.67 -8.21 -8.36
C ASN A 224 8.74 -7.19 -8.76
N PRO A 225 9.81 -7.61 -9.46
CA PRO A 225 10.78 -6.68 -10.03
C PRO A 225 10.20 -5.95 -11.26
N GLU A 226 10.49 -4.66 -11.35
CA GLU A 226 10.07 -3.83 -12.47
C GLU A 226 11.10 -2.76 -12.87
N ILE A 227 11.09 -2.45 -14.17
CA ILE A 227 11.83 -1.36 -14.79
C ILE A 227 10.80 -0.37 -15.34
N ILE A 228 10.94 0.89 -14.96
CA ILE A 228 10.08 1.98 -15.42
C ILE A 228 10.90 2.93 -16.29
N TYR A 229 10.44 3.15 -17.51
CA TYR A 229 10.87 4.22 -18.39
C TYR A 229 9.82 5.32 -18.34
N TYR A 230 10.26 6.55 -18.11
CA TYR A 230 9.38 7.71 -17.98
C TYR A 230 9.92 8.86 -18.80
N MET A 231 9.01 9.58 -19.46
CA MET A 231 9.33 10.86 -20.08
C MET A 231 8.11 11.79 -20.10
N ASN A 232 8.33 13.09 -19.95
CA ASN A 232 7.28 14.08 -20.17
C ASN A 232 7.74 15.26 -21.04
N SER A 233 6.77 16.05 -21.51
CA SER A 233 7.00 17.20 -22.39
C SER A 233 7.67 18.40 -21.70
N GLU A 234 7.79 18.40 -20.37
CA GLU A 234 8.56 19.40 -19.61
C GLU A 234 10.06 19.06 -19.55
N GLY A 235 10.45 17.88 -20.02
CA GLY A 235 11.85 17.45 -20.13
C GLY A 235 12.33 16.52 -19.01
N THR A 236 11.44 16.09 -18.10
CA THR A 236 11.78 15.03 -17.15
C THR A 236 11.88 13.71 -17.91
N GLU A 237 12.99 13.00 -17.72
CA GLU A 237 13.22 11.67 -18.27
C GLU A 237 13.93 10.80 -17.23
N TYR A 238 13.42 9.60 -17.00
CA TYR A 238 14.12 8.67 -16.13
C TYR A 238 13.94 7.19 -16.45
N ILE A 239 14.93 6.40 -16.01
CA ILE A 239 14.85 4.94 -15.90
C ILE A 239 14.95 4.59 -14.42
N LYS A 240 13.97 3.86 -13.89
CA LYS A 240 13.88 3.49 -12.48
C LYS A 240 13.78 1.98 -12.35
N HIS A 241 14.58 1.39 -11.47
CA HIS A 241 14.43 0.00 -11.05
C HIS A 241 13.74 -0.01 -9.70
N GLN A 242 12.68 -0.80 -9.56
CA GLN A 242 12.07 -1.03 -8.25
C GLN A 242 11.56 -2.45 -8.13
N SER A 243 11.45 -2.89 -6.89
CA SER A 243 10.99 -4.24 -6.59
C SER A 243 10.38 -4.29 -5.21
N SER A 244 9.54 -5.30 -5.00
CA SER A 244 9.02 -5.65 -3.69
C SER A 244 8.98 -7.15 -3.53
N VAL A 245 9.26 -7.61 -2.32
CA VAL A 245 9.12 -9.00 -1.89
C VAL A 245 8.14 -9.02 -0.73
N ASN A 246 7.17 -9.92 -0.83
CA ASN A 246 6.21 -10.18 0.23
C ASN A 246 6.20 -11.67 0.55
N PHE A 247 6.54 -12.03 1.78
CA PHE A 247 6.33 -13.38 2.32
C PHE A 247 5.18 -13.35 3.32
N ASN A 248 4.24 -14.28 3.17
CA ASN A 248 3.13 -14.44 4.10
C ASN A 248 2.97 -15.90 4.51
N ALA A 249 2.68 -16.14 5.79
CA ALA A 249 2.14 -17.41 6.29
C ALA A 249 0.83 -17.11 7.02
N MET A 250 -0.21 -17.90 6.80
CA MET A 250 -1.53 -17.66 7.38
C MET A 250 -2.29 -18.95 7.63
N GLY A 251 -3.08 -18.96 8.69
CA GLY A 251 -3.96 -20.07 9.07
C GLY A 251 -5.33 -19.56 9.49
N VAL A 252 -6.35 -20.38 9.26
CA VAL A 252 -7.72 -20.15 9.67
C VAL A 252 -8.24 -21.41 10.36
N GLY A 253 -8.81 -21.24 11.54
CA GLY A 253 -9.60 -22.24 12.25
C GLY A 253 -11.06 -21.77 12.39
N GLN A 254 -11.89 -22.67 12.92
CA GLN A 254 -13.29 -22.38 13.20
C GLN A 254 -13.64 -22.85 14.61
N SER A 255 -14.14 -21.96 15.45
CA SER A 255 -14.55 -22.26 16.83
C SER A 255 -15.84 -23.09 16.85
N GLN A 256 -16.19 -23.63 18.03
CA GLN A 256 -17.39 -24.47 18.20
C GLN A 256 -18.70 -23.73 17.88
N ASN A 257 -18.75 -22.41 18.09
CA ASN A 257 -19.89 -21.56 17.72
C ASN A 257 -19.88 -21.13 16.23
N GLY A 258 -18.95 -21.66 15.42
CA GLY A 258 -18.88 -21.44 13.97
C GLY A 258 -18.07 -20.22 13.55
N MET A 259 -17.58 -19.40 14.48
CA MET A 259 -16.79 -18.21 14.18
C MET A 259 -15.41 -18.57 13.64
N HIS A 260 -14.95 -17.84 12.63
CA HIS A 260 -13.61 -18.02 12.08
C HIS A 260 -12.58 -17.27 12.93
N VAL A 261 -11.49 -17.96 13.26
CA VAL A 261 -10.34 -17.42 13.98
C VAL A 261 -9.13 -17.58 13.07
N PHE A 262 -8.26 -16.59 13.00
CA PHE A 262 -7.10 -16.65 12.14
C PHE A 262 -5.97 -15.77 12.64
N ASP A 263 -4.78 -16.08 12.16
CA ASP A 263 -3.59 -15.29 12.38
C ASP A 263 -2.70 -15.39 11.13
N ALA A 264 -1.85 -14.40 10.93
CA ALA A 264 -0.94 -14.33 9.81
C ALA A 264 0.38 -13.64 10.21
N TYR A 265 1.46 -14.07 9.58
CA TYR A 265 2.76 -13.42 9.62
C TYR A 265 3.06 -12.89 8.23
N SER A 266 3.52 -11.65 8.15
CA SER A 266 3.90 -11.01 6.90
C SER A 266 5.27 -10.37 7.03
N PHE A 267 6.06 -10.47 5.96
CA PHE A 267 7.33 -9.80 5.84
C PHE A 267 7.40 -9.11 4.48
N VAL A 268 7.61 -7.79 4.51
CA VAL A 268 7.72 -6.93 3.32
C VAL A 268 9.12 -6.33 3.25
N ALA A 269 9.75 -6.45 2.08
CA ALA A 269 11.02 -5.83 1.77
C ALA A 269 11.06 -5.38 0.30
N ASN A 270 12.09 -4.60 -0.06
CA ASN A 270 12.30 -4.18 -1.45
C ASN A 270 13.18 -5.16 -2.23
N ASN A 271 13.90 -6.07 -1.56
CA ASN A 271 14.89 -6.95 -2.17
C ASN A 271 14.79 -8.39 -1.61
N PRO A 272 14.84 -9.45 -2.44
CA PRO A 272 14.83 -10.85 -1.96
C PRO A 272 16.07 -11.24 -1.13
N ASN A 273 17.18 -10.53 -1.27
CA ASN A 273 18.41 -10.74 -0.50
C ASN A 273 18.56 -9.71 0.63
N ASP A 274 17.47 -9.07 1.06
CA ASP A 274 17.49 -8.18 2.21
C ASP A 274 18.10 -8.89 3.44
N LYS A 275 19.04 -8.22 4.11
CA LYS A 275 19.70 -8.74 5.32
C LYS A 275 18.71 -9.06 6.45
N ASN A 276 17.56 -8.38 6.46
CA ASN A 276 16.50 -8.55 7.43
C ASN A 276 15.47 -9.61 7.00
N PHE A 277 15.61 -10.22 5.81
CA PHE A 277 14.73 -11.30 5.39
C PHE A 277 14.80 -12.46 6.39
N PRO A 278 13.65 -12.95 6.92
CA PRO A 278 13.65 -13.92 8.01
C PRO A 278 14.31 -15.23 7.58
N THR A 279 15.09 -15.82 8.48
CA THR A 279 15.69 -17.13 8.24
C THR A 279 14.61 -18.21 8.18
N LYS A 280 14.91 -19.36 7.55
CA LYS A 280 13.99 -20.51 7.54
C LYS A 280 13.56 -20.92 8.95
N LYS A 281 14.47 -20.88 9.92
CA LYS A 281 14.18 -21.17 11.32
C LYS A 281 13.16 -20.17 11.89
N THR A 282 13.41 -18.87 11.71
CA THR A 282 12.51 -17.80 12.16
C THR A 282 11.13 -17.94 11.54
N VAL A 283 11.04 -18.20 10.23
CA VAL A 283 9.75 -18.41 9.55
C VAL A 283 8.98 -19.60 10.12
N ILE A 284 9.65 -20.71 10.41
CA ILE A 284 9.02 -21.89 11.02
C ILE A 284 8.54 -21.57 12.44
N GLU A 285 9.33 -20.83 13.23
CA GLU A 285 8.96 -20.38 14.57
C GLU A 285 7.75 -19.45 14.53
N GLU A 286 7.73 -18.45 13.65
CA GLU A 286 6.58 -17.56 13.49
C GLU A 286 5.33 -18.30 12.98
N THR A 287 5.50 -19.29 12.09
CA THR A 287 4.37 -20.11 11.65
C THR A 287 3.80 -20.99 12.77
N LYS A 288 4.64 -21.46 13.70
CA LYS A 288 4.17 -22.13 14.92
C LYS A 288 3.45 -21.16 15.85
N ASN A 289 3.94 -19.93 15.99
CA ASN A 289 3.27 -18.89 16.78
C ASN A 289 1.87 -18.60 16.25
N ILE A 290 1.72 -18.45 14.93
CA ILE A 290 0.41 -18.33 14.25
C ILE A 290 -0.50 -19.49 14.66
N ALA A 291 -0.03 -20.72 14.53
CA ALA A 291 -0.85 -21.89 14.79
C ALA A 291 -1.26 -22.01 16.27
N ASN A 292 -0.33 -21.74 17.19
CA ASN A 292 -0.60 -21.72 18.63
C ASN A 292 -1.58 -20.59 19.01
N ASN A 293 -1.43 -19.40 18.43
CA ASN A 293 -2.34 -18.29 18.67
C ASN A 293 -3.76 -18.63 18.21
N ILE A 294 -3.91 -19.22 17.03
CA ILE A 294 -5.21 -19.69 16.54
C ILE A 294 -5.81 -20.69 17.53
N LYS A 295 -5.04 -21.67 17.98
CA LYS A 295 -5.50 -22.65 18.98
C LYS A 295 -5.99 -21.97 20.28
N THR A 296 -5.20 -21.06 20.85
CA THR A 296 -5.61 -20.31 22.04
C THR A 296 -6.89 -19.52 21.82
N MET A 297 -7.05 -18.91 20.65
CA MET A 297 -8.24 -18.12 20.33
C MET A 297 -9.46 -18.99 20.01
N LEU A 298 -9.29 -20.22 19.52
CA LEU A 298 -10.40 -21.17 19.33
C LEU A 298 -11.00 -21.66 20.66
N GLU A 299 -10.19 -21.68 21.72
CA GLU A 299 -10.59 -22.05 23.09
C GLU A 299 -11.08 -20.84 23.91
N ALA A 300 -10.94 -19.62 23.38
CA ALA A 300 -11.28 -18.39 24.09
C ALA A 300 -12.80 -18.18 24.18
N GLU A 301 -13.22 -17.49 25.24
CA GLU A 301 -14.60 -17.07 25.39
C GLU A 301 -14.99 -16.03 24.33
N THR A 302 -16.24 -16.07 23.91
CA THR A 302 -16.78 -15.05 23.01
C THR A 302 -17.16 -13.82 23.81
N LEU A 303 -16.91 -12.65 23.26
CA LEU A 303 -17.38 -11.39 23.82
C LEU A 303 -18.91 -11.43 23.93
N GLU A 304 -19.44 -11.11 25.10
CA GLU A 304 -20.88 -11.16 25.35
C GLU A 304 -21.55 -9.80 25.15
N GLU A 305 -20.82 -8.72 25.43
CA GLU A 305 -21.30 -7.34 25.34
C GLU A 305 -20.26 -6.44 24.69
N THR A 306 -20.71 -5.38 24.02
CA THR A 306 -19.82 -4.36 23.47
C THR A 306 -19.06 -3.67 24.60
N TYR A 307 -17.74 -3.69 24.53
CA TYR A 307 -16.87 -3.06 25.51
C TYR A 307 -16.59 -1.61 25.15
N ASN A 308 -16.65 -0.72 26.14
CA ASN A 308 -16.23 0.68 26.05
C ASN A 308 -15.29 0.99 27.21
N GLY A 309 -14.07 1.40 26.92
CA GLY A 309 -13.09 1.72 27.96
C GLY A 309 -11.65 1.78 27.45
N PRO A 310 -10.65 1.74 28.34
CA PRO A 310 -9.24 1.81 27.96
C PRO A 310 -8.80 0.66 27.04
N ILE A 311 -8.10 0.99 25.96
CA ILE A 311 -7.55 0.00 25.02
C ILE A 311 -6.05 0.23 24.83
N LEU A 312 -5.26 -0.81 25.06
CA LEU A 312 -3.82 -0.84 24.86
C LEU A 312 -3.47 -1.62 23.57
N PHE A 313 -2.89 -0.92 22.60
CA PHE A 313 -2.31 -1.56 21.41
C PHE A 313 -0.84 -1.84 21.66
N SER A 314 -0.42 -3.09 21.44
CA SER A 314 0.99 -3.48 21.42
C SER A 314 1.74 -2.76 20.30
N ASN A 315 3.08 -2.84 20.29
CA ASN A 315 3.92 -2.15 19.32
C ASN A 315 3.55 -2.45 17.86
N GLU A 316 3.43 -3.73 17.48
CA GLU A 316 3.05 -4.14 16.12
C GLU A 316 1.62 -3.71 15.79
N ALA A 317 0.67 -3.97 16.70
CA ALA A 317 -0.73 -3.62 16.54
C ALA A 317 -0.95 -2.11 16.36
N ALA A 318 -0.19 -1.28 17.09
CA ALA A 318 -0.21 0.17 16.97
C ALA A 318 0.28 0.63 15.59
N CYS A 319 1.33 0.01 15.05
CA CYS A 319 1.82 0.34 13.72
C CYS A 319 0.80 0.01 12.62
N VAL A 320 0.12 -1.14 12.72
CA VAL A 320 -0.94 -1.53 11.78
C VAL A 320 -2.15 -0.57 11.89
N LEU A 321 -2.56 -0.24 13.11
CA LEU A 321 -3.61 0.75 13.39
C LEU A 321 -3.29 2.11 12.74
N ILE A 322 -2.05 2.60 12.86
CA ILE A 322 -1.62 3.85 12.22
C ILE A 322 -1.69 3.73 10.70
N ALA A 323 -1.15 2.65 10.12
CA ALA A 323 -1.10 2.47 8.67
C ALA A 323 -2.50 2.51 8.02
N GLN A 324 -3.48 1.87 8.66
CA GLN A 324 -4.82 1.68 8.10
C GLN A 324 -5.76 2.84 8.43
N ASN A 325 -5.76 3.31 9.68
CA ASN A 325 -6.80 4.21 10.17
C ASN A 325 -6.36 5.67 10.28
N PHE A 326 -5.05 5.94 10.27
CA PHE A 326 -4.53 7.30 10.44
C PHE A 326 -3.79 7.81 9.20
N ALA A 327 -2.79 7.05 8.72
CA ALA A 327 -1.80 7.52 7.74
C ALA A 327 -2.44 7.96 6.41
N ASN A 328 -3.46 7.24 5.93
CA ASN A 328 -4.15 7.59 4.69
C ASN A 328 -4.87 8.95 4.75
N ASN A 329 -5.23 9.45 5.93
CA ASN A 329 -5.81 10.78 6.09
C ASN A 329 -4.76 11.89 5.88
N LEU A 330 -3.46 11.57 5.90
CA LEU A 330 -2.40 12.54 5.63
C LEU A 330 -2.18 12.77 4.13
N ILE A 331 -2.87 12.03 3.27
CA ILE A 331 -2.79 12.15 1.81
C ILE A 331 -3.78 13.20 1.33
N ALA A 332 -3.30 14.19 0.58
CA ALA A 332 -4.14 15.16 -0.09
C ALA A 332 -4.88 14.50 -1.27
N GLN A 333 -6.17 14.76 -1.36
CA GLN A 333 -7.07 14.30 -2.41
C GLN A 333 -7.76 15.51 -3.03
N GLN A 334 -7.77 15.56 -4.35
CA GLN A 334 -8.53 16.56 -5.07
C GLN A 334 -10.02 16.17 -5.10
N GLU A 335 -10.91 17.12 -4.83
CA GLU A 335 -12.36 16.93 -4.98
C GLU A 335 -12.74 17.03 -6.46
N ASP A 336 -13.68 16.18 -6.91
CA ASP A 336 -14.42 16.42 -8.15
C ASP A 336 -15.25 17.69 -7.98
N ARG A 337 -14.79 18.76 -8.64
CA ARG A 337 -15.20 20.13 -8.30
C ARG A 337 -16.61 20.48 -8.79
N ILE A 338 -17.15 19.67 -9.70
CA ILE A 338 -18.30 20.02 -10.54
C ILE A 338 -19.45 19.01 -10.35
N ASN A 339 -19.16 17.72 -10.16
CA ASN A 339 -20.16 16.67 -10.05
C ASN A 339 -20.33 16.17 -8.62
N ARG A 340 -20.88 17.02 -7.74
CA ARG A 340 -21.14 16.69 -6.33
C ARG A 340 -22.13 15.54 -6.12
N GLY A 341 -22.96 15.21 -7.11
CA GLY A 341 -23.96 14.14 -7.04
C GLY A 341 -23.43 12.74 -7.36
N VAL A 342 -22.22 12.63 -7.93
CA VAL A 342 -21.63 11.34 -8.36
C VAL A 342 -20.70 10.76 -7.30
N THR A 343 -20.30 11.61 -6.36
CA THR A 343 -19.61 11.22 -5.13
C THR A 343 -20.35 10.11 -4.36
N LEU A 344 -21.66 9.92 -4.61
CA LEU A 344 -22.49 8.84 -4.07
C LEU A 344 -22.17 7.42 -4.58
N ILE A 345 -21.42 7.25 -5.69
CA ILE A 345 -21.24 5.94 -6.35
C ILE A 345 -19.82 5.35 -6.14
N THR A 346 -18.83 6.16 -5.75
CA THR A 346 -17.43 5.76 -5.65
C THR A 346 -16.92 5.76 -4.21
N SER A 347 -17.15 4.65 -3.48
CA SER A 347 -16.52 4.31 -2.18
C SER A 347 -16.81 5.26 -0.98
N ASP A 348 -16.83 4.71 0.24
CA ASP A 348 -17.16 5.41 1.51
C ASP A 348 -16.75 6.90 1.55
N GLU A 349 -17.76 7.78 1.56
CA GLU A 349 -17.73 9.18 1.12
C GLU A 349 -16.76 10.14 1.85
N ASN A 350 -16.03 9.71 2.88
CA ASN A 350 -15.25 10.60 3.73
C ASN A 350 -13.92 10.02 4.23
N SER A 351 -13.55 8.81 3.83
CA SER A 351 -12.63 7.96 4.60
C SER A 351 -11.23 8.54 4.83
N TYR A 352 -10.80 9.53 4.02
CA TYR A 352 -9.44 10.07 4.08
C TYR A 352 -9.33 11.60 3.90
N LYS A 353 -10.44 12.34 3.82
CA LYS A 353 -10.43 13.81 3.58
C LYS A 353 -10.44 14.65 4.86
N LEU A 354 -10.60 14.00 6.02
CA LEU A 354 -10.80 14.67 7.30
C LEU A 354 -9.71 15.69 7.64
N PHE A 355 -8.46 15.42 7.25
CA PHE A 355 -7.32 16.27 7.60
C PHE A 355 -7.08 17.44 6.64
N GLN A 356 -7.60 17.39 5.41
CA GLN A 356 -7.51 18.51 4.46
C GLN A 356 -8.13 19.81 5.00
N THR A 357 -9.19 19.69 5.80
CA THR A 357 -9.84 20.85 6.45
C THR A 357 -9.20 21.22 7.80
N LYS A 358 -8.32 20.36 8.33
CA LYS A 358 -7.69 20.48 9.66
C LYS A 358 -6.21 20.88 9.64
N ILE A 359 -5.65 21.31 8.51
CA ILE A 359 -4.30 21.91 8.53
C ILE A 359 -4.28 23.09 9.51
N GLY A 360 -3.33 23.07 10.46
CA GLY A 360 -3.22 23.97 11.61
C GLY A 360 -3.98 23.52 12.87
N GLY A 361 -4.85 22.50 12.76
CA GLY A 361 -5.64 21.95 13.86
C GLY A 361 -4.97 20.76 14.56
N ARG A 362 -5.43 20.49 15.79
CA ARG A 362 -4.96 19.33 16.58
C ARG A 362 -5.55 18.03 16.03
N VAL A 363 -4.69 17.09 15.67
CA VAL A 363 -5.02 15.74 15.16
C VAL A 363 -4.42 14.61 16.01
N LEU A 364 -3.41 14.92 16.83
CA LEU A 364 -2.79 14.02 17.80
C LEU A 364 -2.66 14.74 19.16
N PRO A 365 -2.32 14.04 20.26
CA PRO A 365 -1.98 14.66 21.53
C PRO A 365 -0.78 15.60 21.37
N THR A 366 -0.69 16.62 22.22
CA THR A 366 0.33 17.66 22.05
C THR A 366 1.76 17.18 22.30
N PHE A 367 1.90 16.00 22.88
CA PHE A 367 3.17 15.37 23.15
C PHE A 367 3.66 14.44 22.02
N ILE A 368 2.91 14.33 20.92
CA ILE A 368 3.23 13.47 19.78
C ILE A 368 3.47 14.30 18.52
N SER A 369 4.55 14.01 17.80
CA SER A 369 4.86 14.50 16.46
C SER A 369 5.01 13.33 15.49
N MET A 370 4.85 13.59 14.20
CA MET A 370 5.03 12.60 13.12
C MET A 370 5.88 13.18 12.00
N LYS A 371 6.81 12.37 11.50
CA LYS A 371 7.69 12.70 10.38
C LYS A 371 7.64 11.65 9.30
N ASP A 372 7.75 12.08 8.05
CA ASP A 372 7.94 11.22 6.89
C ASP A 372 9.42 11.28 6.44
N LEU A 373 10.06 10.11 6.34
CA LEU A 373 11.51 9.95 6.19
C LEU A 373 11.88 9.19 4.89
N PRO A 374 11.57 9.75 3.70
CA PRO A 374 11.60 9.03 2.42
C PRO A 374 12.99 8.55 1.97
N LEU A 375 14.06 9.21 2.45
CA LEU A 375 15.45 8.89 2.12
C LEU A 375 16.14 8.00 3.16
N THR A 376 15.48 7.71 4.30
CA THR A 376 16.06 6.89 5.37
C THR A 376 15.99 5.42 5.01
N LYS A 377 17.14 4.76 4.83
CA LYS A 377 17.22 3.36 4.40
C LYS A 377 16.98 2.35 5.53
N GLU A 378 17.35 2.70 6.76
CA GLU A 378 17.41 1.77 7.87
C GLU A 378 17.05 2.46 9.19
N PHE A 379 16.36 1.73 10.08
CA PHE A 379 16.09 2.13 11.45
C PHE A 379 16.31 0.94 12.38
N GLN A 380 17.12 1.11 13.44
CA GLN A 380 17.41 0.06 14.43
C GLN A 380 17.85 -1.30 13.81
N GLY A 381 18.68 -1.29 12.76
CA GLY A 381 19.11 -2.53 12.12
C GLY A 381 18.21 -3.03 10.98
N ILE A 382 16.99 -2.47 10.85
CA ILE A 382 15.93 -2.92 9.94
C ILE A 382 15.85 -2.00 8.72
N ASN A 383 15.98 -2.58 7.53
CA ASN A 383 15.77 -1.88 6.28
C ASN A 383 14.31 -1.42 6.14
N LEU A 384 14.11 -0.15 5.77
CA LEU A 384 12.79 0.45 5.61
C LEU A 384 12.26 0.29 4.19
N ALA A 385 11.10 -0.34 4.07
CA ALA A 385 10.42 -0.60 2.80
C ALA A 385 9.95 0.67 2.09
N GLY A 386 9.62 1.73 2.83
CA GLY A 386 9.14 3.00 2.25
C GLY A 386 10.19 3.86 1.56
N THR A 387 11.45 3.45 1.49
CA THR A 387 12.56 4.26 0.97
C THR A 387 12.52 4.42 -0.56
N TYR A 388 12.72 5.64 -1.08
CA TYR A 388 12.83 5.91 -2.52
C TYR A 388 13.67 7.16 -2.80
N LYS A 389 14.31 7.23 -3.98
CA LYS A 389 15.22 8.32 -4.36
C LYS A 389 14.49 9.53 -4.94
N PHE A 390 13.46 9.28 -5.74
CA PHE A 390 12.60 10.27 -6.39
C PHE A 390 11.24 9.64 -6.68
N ASP A 391 10.22 10.48 -6.65
CA ASP A 391 8.83 10.10 -6.90
C ASP A 391 8.57 9.93 -8.41
N ASP A 392 7.35 9.58 -8.78
CA ASP A 392 6.97 9.29 -10.17
C ASP A 392 6.83 10.54 -11.04
N ASP A 393 7.01 11.75 -10.49
CA ASP A 393 7.14 13.00 -11.25
C ASP A 393 8.61 13.43 -11.39
N GLY A 394 9.57 12.61 -10.91
CA GLY A 394 10.99 12.91 -10.93
C GLY A 394 11.44 13.83 -9.78
N ILE A 395 10.60 14.04 -8.77
CA ILE A 395 10.88 14.97 -7.67
C ILE A 395 11.61 14.22 -6.56
N LYS A 396 12.76 14.75 -6.14
CA LYS A 396 13.49 14.22 -4.99
C LYS A 396 12.74 14.60 -3.69
N PRO A 397 12.33 13.63 -2.87
CA PRO A 397 11.58 13.93 -1.66
C PRO A 397 12.53 14.38 -0.53
N GLU A 398 12.04 15.28 0.31
CA GLU A 398 12.73 15.73 1.54
C GLU A 398 12.04 15.18 2.79
N GLU A 399 12.75 15.14 3.92
CA GLU A 399 12.13 14.88 5.22
C GLU A 399 11.00 15.90 5.49
N LEU A 400 9.86 15.40 5.97
CA LEU A 400 8.68 16.24 6.18
C LEU A 400 8.11 16.03 7.57
N LEU A 401 8.09 17.10 8.37
CA LEU A 401 7.36 17.17 9.63
C LEU A 401 5.87 17.35 9.33
N ILE A 402 5.12 16.25 9.31
CA ILE A 402 3.71 16.24 8.93
C ILE A 402 2.81 16.71 10.09
N ILE A 403 3.16 16.32 11.32
CA ILE A 403 2.48 16.72 12.54
C ILE A 403 3.53 17.12 13.56
N ASP A 404 3.34 18.25 14.22
CA ASP A 404 4.26 18.79 15.22
C ASP A 404 3.46 19.09 16.48
N LYS A 405 3.83 18.40 17.57
CA LYS A 405 3.20 18.51 18.88
C LYS A 405 1.67 18.46 18.81
N GLY A 406 1.15 17.48 18.09
CA GLY A 406 -0.29 17.25 17.92
C GLY A 406 -0.94 18.01 16.78
N TYR A 407 -0.30 19.03 16.20
CA TYR A 407 -0.90 19.91 15.20
C TYR A 407 -0.46 19.56 13.77
N LEU A 408 -1.43 19.35 12.89
CA LEU A 408 -1.18 19.04 11.48
C LEU A 408 -0.56 20.25 10.77
N LYS A 409 0.60 20.06 10.14
CA LYS A 409 1.30 21.15 9.45
C LYS A 409 1.04 21.19 7.95
N THR A 410 0.93 20.02 7.32
CA THR A 410 0.72 19.89 5.88
C THR A 410 0.16 18.51 5.54
N LEU A 411 0.11 18.16 4.25
CA LEU A 411 -0.32 16.86 3.73
C LEU A 411 0.68 16.33 2.70
N PHE A 412 0.71 15.02 2.49
CA PHE A 412 1.37 14.41 1.33
C PHE A 412 0.63 14.79 0.07
N ILE A 413 1.33 15.25 -0.96
CA ILE A 413 0.71 15.77 -2.17
C ILE A 413 1.63 15.58 -3.38
N ASP A 414 1.02 15.23 -4.50
CA ASP A 414 1.65 15.20 -5.81
C ASP A 414 1.53 16.57 -6.51
N ARG A 415 1.69 16.59 -7.84
CA ARG A 415 1.58 17.81 -8.65
C ARG A 415 0.15 18.34 -8.82
N ILE A 416 -0.86 17.68 -8.26
CA ILE A 416 -2.26 18.11 -8.27
C ILE A 416 -2.54 18.88 -6.97
N PRO A 417 -2.55 20.23 -7.00
CA PRO A 417 -2.61 21.02 -5.78
C PRO A 417 -4.01 21.03 -5.15
N ILE A 418 -4.05 21.31 -3.84
CA ILE A 418 -5.26 21.65 -3.08
C ILE A 418 -5.15 23.08 -2.52
N LYS A 419 -6.27 23.66 -2.07
CA LYS A 419 -6.30 25.07 -1.59
C LYS A 419 -5.20 25.43 -0.60
N ARG A 420 -4.93 24.53 0.36
CA ARG A 420 -4.02 24.75 1.50
C ARG A 420 -2.60 24.23 1.27
N VAL A 421 -2.38 23.38 0.28
CA VAL A 421 -1.05 22.84 -0.07
C VAL A 421 -0.94 22.88 -1.59
N ARG A 422 -0.11 23.79 -2.09
CA ARG A 422 -0.11 24.20 -3.51
C ARG A 422 1.06 23.68 -4.33
N GLN A 423 2.01 23.01 -3.71
CA GLN A 423 3.20 22.48 -4.37
C GLN A 423 3.37 21.02 -3.97
N SER A 424 3.81 20.21 -4.94
CA SER A 424 4.19 18.82 -4.69
C SER A 424 5.29 18.78 -3.64
N ASN A 425 5.21 17.80 -2.74
CA ASN A 425 6.32 17.45 -1.87
C ASN A 425 7.02 16.17 -2.34
N GLY A 426 6.78 15.69 -3.56
CA GLY A 426 7.49 14.54 -4.11
C GLY A 426 7.00 13.21 -3.55
N ARG A 427 5.69 13.05 -3.38
CA ARG A 427 5.05 11.87 -2.77
C ARG A 427 4.22 11.04 -3.76
N LYS A 428 4.34 11.27 -5.07
CA LYS A 428 3.66 10.45 -6.08
C LYS A 428 4.41 9.13 -6.26
N ARG A 429 3.86 8.01 -5.80
CA ARG A 429 4.47 6.67 -5.90
C ARG A 429 3.46 5.67 -6.48
N ASN A 430 3.88 4.91 -7.49
CA ASN A 430 3.00 4.04 -8.28
C ASN A 430 1.76 4.79 -8.79
N SER A 431 1.97 5.96 -9.40
CA SER A 431 0.93 6.83 -9.98
C SER A 431 -0.10 7.38 -8.98
N SER A 432 0.16 7.33 -7.67
CA SER A 432 -0.75 7.87 -6.64
C SER A 432 0.05 8.56 -5.52
N THR A 433 -0.54 9.54 -4.83
CA THR A 433 0.11 10.13 -3.66
C THR A 433 0.15 9.11 -2.51
N CYS A 434 1.33 8.91 -1.91
CA CYS A 434 1.53 7.93 -0.85
C CYS A 434 2.57 8.43 0.18
N TYR A 435 2.42 8.02 1.44
CA TYR A 435 3.46 8.20 2.46
C TYR A 435 4.62 7.22 2.28
N SER A 436 5.68 7.39 3.06
CA SER A 436 6.90 6.58 2.94
C SER A 436 7.25 5.87 4.25
N ASN A 437 8.25 6.39 4.97
CA ASN A 437 8.68 5.93 6.28
C ASN A 437 8.12 6.89 7.32
N LEU A 438 6.95 6.58 7.88
CA LEU A 438 6.25 7.42 8.85
C LEU A 438 6.72 7.07 10.26
N LYS A 439 7.36 8.02 10.94
CA LYS A 439 7.90 7.86 12.29
C LYS A 439 7.17 8.74 13.29
N MET A 440 6.74 8.13 14.39
CA MET A 440 6.21 8.83 15.55
C MET A 440 7.33 9.28 16.50
N GLU A 441 7.24 10.51 16.99
CA GLU A 441 8.12 11.05 18.02
C GLU A 441 7.28 11.48 19.22
N VAL A 442 7.60 10.96 20.41
CA VAL A 442 6.81 11.15 21.63
C VAL A 442 7.66 11.88 22.68
N GLU A 443 7.12 12.83 23.44
CA GLU A 443 7.83 13.40 24.58
C GLU A 443 8.13 12.34 25.66
N LYS A 444 9.38 12.29 26.15
CA LYS A 444 9.87 11.25 27.07
C LYS A 444 9.02 11.05 28.32
N LYS A 445 8.38 12.10 28.86
CA LYS A 445 7.54 12.02 30.07
C LYS A 445 6.23 11.23 29.88
N TYR A 446 5.80 11.02 28.64
CA TYR A 446 4.61 10.21 28.29
C TYR A 446 4.98 8.81 27.79
N GLN A 447 6.26 8.47 27.78
CA GLN A 447 6.74 7.13 27.44
C GLN A 447 6.95 6.31 28.71
N THR A 448 6.62 5.04 28.65
CA THR A 448 6.87 4.10 29.75
C THR A 448 6.92 2.67 29.24
N SER A 449 7.55 1.78 30.00
CA SER A 449 7.62 0.35 29.66
C SER A 449 6.25 -0.32 29.55
N ASP A 450 6.16 -1.40 28.78
CA ASP A 450 4.94 -2.18 28.56
C ASP A 450 4.26 -2.63 29.86
N LYS A 451 5.06 -3.05 30.85
CA LYS A 451 4.55 -3.42 32.18
C LYS A 451 3.82 -2.24 32.83
N LYS A 452 4.43 -1.05 32.79
CA LYS A 452 3.84 0.16 33.35
C LYS A 452 2.63 0.62 32.53
N LEU A 453 2.60 0.43 31.21
CA LEU A 453 1.39 0.71 30.42
C LEU A 453 0.19 -0.11 30.89
N LYS A 454 0.39 -1.41 31.16
CA LYS A 454 -0.65 -2.27 31.74
C LYS A 454 -1.09 -1.81 33.12
N GLU A 455 -0.14 -1.42 33.97
CA GLU A 455 -0.44 -0.86 35.30
C GLU A 455 -1.26 0.44 35.20
N GLU A 456 -0.94 1.35 34.26
CA GLU A 456 -1.73 2.56 34.03
C GLU A 456 -3.12 2.23 33.49
N MET A 457 -3.25 1.25 32.58
CA MET A 457 -4.55 0.79 32.10
C MET A 457 -5.42 0.22 33.24
N ILE A 458 -4.83 -0.57 34.15
CA ILE A 458 -5.53 -1.08 35.34
C ILE A 458 -5.99 0.07 36.23
N LYS A 459 -5.18 1.12 36.43
CA LYS A 459 -5.60 2.30 37.19
C LYS A 459 -6.79 3.01 36.56
N LEU A 460 -6.81 3.15 35.23
CA LEU A 460 -7.95 3.74 34.51
C LEU A 460 -9.21 2.89 34.66
N CYS A 461 -9.08 1.57 34.58
CA CYS A 461 -10.19 0.66 34.79
C CYS A 461 -10.76 0.80 36.20
N LYS A 462 -9.90 0.81 37.24
CA LYS A 462 -10.32 1.01 38.63
C LYS A 462 -11.00 2.36 38.86
N ALA A 463 -10.45 3.43 38.27
CA ALA A 463 -11.02 4.78 38.39
C ALA A 463 -12.40 4.91 37.72
N ARG A 464 -12.69 4.06 36.73
CA ARG A 464 -13.96 4.03 35.98
C ARG A 464 -14.87 2.87 36.39
N GLU A 465 -14.53 2.15 37.45
CA GLU A 465 -15.26 0.96 37.92
C GLU A 465 -15.46 -0.13 36.84
N LEU A 466 -14.51 -0.21 35.90
CA LEU A 466 -14.49 -1.22 34.85
C LEU A 466 -13.78 -2.49 35.34
N PRO A 467 -14.32 -3.69 35.08
CA PRO A 467 -13.72 -4.95 35.52
C PRO A 467 -12.39 -5.26 34.82
N TYR A 468 -12.23 -4.78 33.58
CA TYR A 468 -11.05 -5.03 32.75
C TYR A 468 -10.82 -3.91 31.71
N GLY A 469 -9.58 -3.86 31.21
CA GLY A 469 -9.17 -3.16 29.99
C GLY A 469 -9.02 -4.11 28.82
N ILE A 470 -8.94 -3.61 27.58
CA ILE A 470 -8.66 -4.45 26.41
C ILE A 470 -7.21 -4.26 25.94
N ILE A 471 -6.48 -5.37 25.78
CA ILE A 471 -5.18 -5.40 25.11
C ILE A 471 -5.36 -5.96 23.71
N VAL A 472 -4.95 -5.18 22.72
CA VAL A 472 -4.84 -5.60 21.32
C VAL A 472 -3.40 -5.98 21.06
N LYS A 473 -3.11 -7.29 21.06
CA LYS A 473 -1.76 -7.79 20.79
C LYS A 473 -1.45 -7.80 19.29
N LYS A 474 -2.45 -8.07 18.44
CA LYS A 474 -2.26 -8.14 16.99
C LYS A 474 -3.47 -7.65 16.21
N VAL A 475 -3.19 -6.92 15.13
CA VAL A 475 -4.16 -6.45 14.12
C VAL A 475 -3.66 -6.98 12.78
N ILE A 476 -4.54 -7.57 11.97
CA ILE A 476 -4.15 -8.14 10.68
C ILE A 476 -4.28 -7.07 9.60
N SER A 477 -3.27 -6.99 8.74
CA SER A 477 -3.25 -5.99 7.68
C SER A 477 -4.37 -6.23 6.65
N ASN A 478 -5.09 -5.19 6.20
CA ASN A 478 -6.26 -5.36 5.32
C ASN A 478 -5.92 -6.03 3.97
N ASP A 479 -4.67 -5.88 3.50
CA ASP A 479 -4.14 -6.58 2.33
C ASP A 479 -4.09 -8.09 2.51
N LEU A 480 -3.83 -8.59 3.74
CA LEU A 480 -3.90 -10.02 4.07
C LEU A 480 -5.33 -10.54 4.17
N ILE A 481 -6.29 -9.65 4.46
CA ILE A 481 -7.71 -10.01 4.59
C ILE A 481 -8.42 -10.01 3.23
N THR A 482 -8.14 -9.03 2.37
CA THR A 482 -8.89 -8.79 1.12
C THR A 482 -8.05 -8.79 -0.18
N GLY A 483 -6.72 -8.96 -0.10
CA GLY A 483 -5.82 -8.99 -1.28
C GLY A 483 -5.86 -10.26 -2.15
N SER A 484 -4.89 -10.47 -3.03
CA SER A 484 -4.81 -11.68 -3.87
C SER A 484 -4.35 -12.91 -3.07
N ASN A 485 -5.22 -13.93 -2.92
CA ASN A 485 -5.04 -15.11 -2.07
C ASN A 485 -5.02 -14.78 -0.56
N ASN A 486 -6.14 -14.24 -0.09
CA ASN A 486 -6.34 -13.64 1.23
C ASN A 486 -7.16 -14.54 2.19
N ILE A 487 -7.28 -14.13 3.44
CA ILE A 487 -8.05 -14.84 4.47
C ILE A 487 -9.55 -14.91 4.13
N TYR A 488 -10.14 -13.86 3.57
CA TYR A 488 -11.55 -13.86 3.18
C TYR A 488 -11.86 -14.96 2.14
N ALA A 489 -10.99 -15.18 1.16
CA ALA A 489 -11.08 -16.23 0.17
C ALA A 489 -10.84 -17.62 0.77
N MET A 490 -9.95 -17.75 1.77
CA MET A 490 -9.76 -19.01 2.51
C MET A 490 -11.02 -19.43 3.25
N THR A 491 -11.80 -18.47 3.76
CA THR A 491 -13.12 -18.74 4.36
C THR A 491 -14.25 -18.88 3.33
N LYS A 492 -13.95 -18.79 2.03
CA LYS A 492 -14.93 -18.76 0.93
C LYS A 492 -15.98 -17.65 1.11
N GLY A 493 -15.55 -16.51 1.66
CA GLY A 493 -16.40 -15.34 1.93
C GLY A 493 -17.38 -15.52 3.10
N LYS A 494 -17.13 -16.48 3.99
CA LYS A 494 -18.01 -16.80 5.13
C LYS A 494 -17.54 -16.21 6.45
N MET A 495 -16.36 -15.61 6.46
CA MET A 495 -15.91 -14.82 7.59
C MET A 495 -16.82 -13.59 7.75
N ALA A 496 -17.19 -13.29 8.99
CA ALA A 496 -17.83 -12.04 9.33
C ALA A 496 -16.89 -10.87 8.98
N TYR A 497 -17.24 -10.13 7.94
CA TYR A 497 -16.51 -8.94 7.51
C TYR A 497 -17.29 -7.70 7.98
N PRO A 498 -16.91 -7.08 9.11
CA PRO A 498 -17.57 -5.89 9.59
C PRO A 498 -17.32 -4.78 8.56
N ARG A 499 -18.39 -4.08 8.19
CA ARG A 499 -18.36 -2.99 7.20
C ARG A 499 -17.87 -1.69 7.85
N GLY A 500 -17.32 -0.78 7.06
CA GLY A 500 -16.88 0.55 7.50
C GLY A 500 -15.46 0.58 8.09
N THR A 501 -15.24 1.42 9.11
CA THR A 501 -13.92 1.70 9.72
C THR A 501 -13.50 0.70 10.80
N THR A 502 -14.10 -0.49 10.82
CA THR A 502 -13.88 -1.50 11.85
C THR A 502 -12.58 -2.26 11.57
N LEU A 503 -11.74 -2.36 12.60
CA LEU A 503 -10.48 -3.08 12.53
C LEU A 503 -10.66 -4.53 12.92
N HIS A 504 -10.13 -5.38 12.07
CA HIS A 504 -10.03 -6.80 12.26
C HIS A 504 -8.86 -7.11 13.22
N SER A 505 -9.18 -7.33 14.49
CA SER A 505 -8.22 -7.77 15.50
C SER A 505 -8.57 -9.17 15.99
N PHE A 506 -7.56 -10.04 16.06
CA PHE A 506 -7.74 -11.47 16.33
C PHE A 506 -6.95 -11.97 17.53
N SER A 507 -6.02 -11.18 18.05
CA SER A 507 -5.33 -11.48 19.30
C SER A 507 -5.67 -10.40 20.31
N ILE A 508 -6.82 -10.58 20.96
CA ILE A 508 -7.40 -9.64 21.93
C ILE A 508 -7.44 -10.32 23.30
N TYR A 509 -7.07 -9.57 24.34
CA TYR A 509 -7.10 -10.04 25.72
C TYR A 509 -7.83 -9.04 26.61
N LYS A 510 -8.67 -9.54 27.52
CA LYS A 510 -9.14 -8.80 28.69
C LYS A 510 -7.99 -8.74 29.70
N LEU A 511 -7.64 -7.55 30.16
CA LEU A 511 -6.73 -7.36 31.31
C LEU A 511 -7.56 -6.94 32.51
N TYR A 512 -7.78 -7.86 33.44
CA TYR A 512 -8.54 -7.59 34.66
C TYR A 512 -7.77 -6.71 35.64
N THR A 513 -8.50 -6.06 36.53
CA THR A 513 -7.94 -5.13 37.53
C THR A 513 -7.01 -5.79 38.57
N ASP A 514 -6.99 -7.11 38.63
CA ASP A 514 -6.07 -7.97 39.40
C ASP A 514 -4.77 -8.33 38.63
N GLY A 515 -4.70 -7.99 37.34
CA GLY A 515 -3.57 -8.27 36.45
C GLY A 515 -3.69 -9.53 35.60
N ARG A 516 -4.79 -10.29 35.73
CA ARG A 516 -5.04 -11.49 34.91
C ARG A 516 -5.31 -11.11 33.46
N GLU A 517 -4.69 -11.81 32.51
CA GLU A 517 -4.97 -11.69 31.07
C GLU A 517 -5.77 -12.90 30.58
N GLU A 518 -6.85 -12.65 29.85
CA GLU A 518 -7.74 -13.70 29.35
C GLU A 518 -8.08 -13.43 27.88
N PRO A 519 -7.84 -14.38 26.95
CA PRO A 519 -8.13 -14.18 25.54
C PRO A 519 -9.63 -14.05 25.30
N VAL A 520 -10.02 -13.26 24.31
CA VAL A 520 -11.43 -13.08 23.91
C VAL A 520 -11.56 -12.99 22.39
N ILE A 521 -12.62 -13.58 21.86
CA ILE A 521 -12.97 -13.57 20.43
C ILE A 521 -14.35 -12.92 20.20
N GLY A 522 -14.72 -12.64 18.94
CA GLY A 522 -16.04 -12.12 18.60
C GLY A 522 -16.23 -10.61 18.76
N GLY A 523 -15.16 -9.87 19.02
CA GLY A 523 -15.13 -8.41 19.01
C GLY A 523 -14.48 -7.84 17.75
N ALA A 524 -15.02 -6.74 17.23
CA ALA A 524 -14.41 -5.90 16.21
C ALA A 524 -14.04 -4.54 16.81
N LEU A 525 -12.81 -4.08 16.57
CA LEU A 525 -12.39 -2.76 17.05
C LEU A 525 -13.13 -1.69 16.26
N ALA A 526 -14.04 -0.98 16.92
CA ALA A 526 -14.89 0.04 16.30
C ALA A 526 -14.45 1.44 16.74
N GLY A 527 -14.76 2.44 15.93
CA GLY A 527 -14.54 3.84 16.32
C GLY A 527 -13.09 4.32 16.29
N PHE A 528 -12.12 3.49 15.86
CA PHE A 528 -10.73 3.90 15.60
C PHE A 528 -10.61 4.74 14.32
N VAL A 529 -11.34 5.86 14.29
CA VAL A 529 -11.26 6.90 13.27
C VAL A 529 -10.19 7.92 13.66
N PRO A 530 -9.68 8.76 12.74
CA PRO A 530 -8.53 9.62 13.02
C PRO A 530 -8.71 10.57 14.21
N ASN A 531 -9.95 10.93 14.56
CA ASN A 531 -10.22 11.75 15.73
C ASN A 531 -9.90 11.05 17.06
N LEU A 532 -10.03 9.73 17.16
CA LEU A 532 -9.78 8.98 18.40
C LEU A 532 -8.30 9.00 18.78
N PHE A 533 -7.39 9.19 17.83
CA PHE A 533 -5.95 9.28 18.11
C PHE A 533 -5.58 10.45 19.02
N LYS A 534 -6.46 11.45 19.20
CA LYS A 534 -6.27 12.52 20.19
C LYS A 534 -6.41 12.03 21.64
N GLU A 535 -7.02 10.87 21.85
CA GLU A 535 -7.27 10.23 23.17
C GLU A 535 -6.12 9.29 23.60
N ILE A 536 -5.01 9.28 22.85
CA ILE A 536 -3.78 8.62 23.30
C ILE A 536 -3.24 9.39 24.50
N ILE A 537 -3.06 8.70 25.62
CA ILE A 537 -2.64 9.29 26.90
C ILE A 537 -1.21 8.90 27.29
N LYS A 538 -0.71 7.77 26.79
CA LYS A 538 0.63 7.25 27.08
C LYS A 538 1.09 6.30 25.99
N THR A 539 2.40 6.15 25.84
CA THR A 539 2.99 5.24 24.85
C THR A 539 4.07 4.36 25.46
N GLY A 540 4.45 3.32 24.72
CA GLY A 540 5.67 2.57 24.97
C GLY A 540 6.91 3.46 24.86
N ASP A 541 8.00 3.02 25.48
CA ASP A 541 9.34 3.60 25.34
C ASP A 541 10.20 2.90 24.27
N GLU A 542 9.69 1.82 23.67
CA GLU A 542 10.30 1.12 22.55
C GLU A 542 9.56 1.40 21.24
N LEU A 543 10.31 1.71 20.18
CA LEU A 543 9.77 1.86 18.82
C LEU A 543 9.84 0.52 18.09
N TYR A 544 8.79 0.20 17.35
CA TYR A 544 8.75 -0.95 16.46
C TYR A 544 8.69 -0.51 15.01
N VAL A 545 9.29 -1.30 14.11
CA VAL A 545 9.28 -1.05 12.66
C VAL A 545 8.35 -2.05 11.99
N LEU A 546 7.26 -1.56 11.44
CA LEU A 546 6.38 -2.33 10.57
C LEU A 546 6.67 -1.97 9.12
N ASN A 547 7.23 -2.91 8.35
CA ASN A 547 7.20 -2.84 6.89
C ASN A 547 5.91 -3.48 6.39
N THR A 548 5.15 -2.74 5.58
CA THR A 548 3.85 -3.19 5.07
C THR A 548 3.57 -2.54 3.71
N PHE A 549 2.41 -2.83 3.14
CA PHE A 549 1.90 -2.16 1.97
C PHE A 549 0.90 -1.07 2.36
N SER A 550 1.00 0.09 1.71
CA SER A 550 0.00 1.16 1.85
C SER A 550 -1.34 0.68 1.31
N THR A 551 -2.45 1.07 1.93
CA THR A 551 -3.76 0.88 1.30
C THR A 551 -3.80 1.72 0.01
N PRO A 552 -4.03 1.11 -1.17
CA PRO A 552 -4.14 1.88 -2.40
C PRO A 552 -5.33 2.83 -2.29
N PHE A 553 -5.10 4.12 -2.48
CA PHE A 553 -6.19 5.06 -2.71
C PHE A 553 -6.40 5.17 -4.21
N SER A 554 -7.56 4.70 -4.69
CA SER A 554 -7.96 4.94 -6.07
C SER A 554 -8.91 6.13 -6.14
N ALA A 555 -8.52 7.16 -6.91
CA ALA A 555 -9.39 8.29 -7.22
C ALA A 555 -10.50 7.92 -8.24
N SER A 556 -10.43 6.74 -8.88
CA SER A 556 -11.41 6.28 -9.87
C SER A 556 -11.56 4.76 -9.82
N LEU A 557 -12.80 4.25 -9.91
CA LEU A 557 -13.09 2.80 -10.01
C LEU A 557 -12.34 2.12 -11.18
N PHE A 558 -11.88 2.89 -12.17
CA PHE A 558 -11.24 2.41 -13.39
C PHE A 558 -9.71 2.62 -13.42
N SER A 559 -9.12 3.22 -12.38
CA SER A 559 -7.67 3.38 -12.26
C SER A 559 -7.08 2.32 -11.34
N ALA A 560 -6.12 1.55 -11.84
CA ALA A 560 -5.42 0.53 -11.06
C ALA A 560 -4.34 1.17 -10.17
N SER A 561 -4.72 1.68 -8.99
CA SER A 561 -3.75 2.08 -7.96
C SER A 561 -3.11 0.83 -7.36
N ARG A 562 -1.77 0.74 -7.38
CA ARG A 562 -1.03 -0.35 -6.71
C ARG A 562 -0.59 0.10 -5.32
N ALA A 563 -0.58 -0.85 -4.39
CA ALA A 563 -0.05 -0.61 -3.06
C ALA A 563 1.47 -0.35 -3.12
N ASN A 564 1.94 0.59 -2.32
CA ASN A 564 3.36 0.90 -2.19
C ASN A 564 3.94 0.24 -0.94
N PRO A 565 5.17 -0.31 -0.99
CA PRO A 565 5.89 -0.64 0.24
C PRO A 565 6.09 0.63 1.07
N VAL A 566 5.79 0.57 2.35
CA VAL A 566 5.85 1.66 3.33
C VAL A 566 6.35 1.13 4.67
N SER A 567 6.82 2.02 5.54
CA SER A 567 7.23 1.68 6.89
C SER A 567 6.54 2.58 7.92
N ILE A 568 6.01 1.99 8.98
CA ILE A 568 5.52 2.71 10.16
C ILE A 568 6.48 2.43 11.32
N ILE A 569 6.90 3.49 12.02
CA ILE A 569 7.77 3.42 13.18
C ILE A 569 7.04 4.05 14.36
N ALA A 570 6.49 3.23 15.24
CA ALA A 570 5.69 3.70 16.37
C ALA A 570 5.84 2.77 17.58
N PRO A 571 5.60 3.29 18.81
CA PRO A 571 5.53 2.49 20.02
C PRO A 571 4.12 1.92 20.26
N ALA A 572 3.96 1.11 21.30
CA ALA A 572 2.65 0.77 21.87
C ALA A 572 1.86 2.04 22.23
N LEU A 573 0.53 1.98 22.08
CA LEU A 573 -0.36 3.12 22.31
C LEU A 573 -1.44 2.76 23.31
N LEU A 574 -1.53 3.51 24.41
CA LEU A 574 -2.63 3.44 25.35
C LEU A 574 -3.64 4.54 25.04
N PHE A 575 -4.84 4.12 24.66
CA PHE A 575 -6.01 4.98 24.49
C PHE A 575 -6.79 5.02 25.80
N GLU A 576 -7.20 6.21 26.18
CA GLU A 576 -8.08 6.40 27.34
C GLU A 576 -9.45 5.76 27.15
N GLU A 577 -9.96 5.80 25.91
CA GLU A 577 -11.25 5.24 25.55
C GLU A 577 -11.20 4.65 24.12
N GLY A 578 -11.88 3.53 23.94
CA GLY A 578 -12.08 2.85 22.67
C GLY A 578 -13.22 1.84 22.79
N GLU A 579 -13.73 1.42 21.63
CA GLU A 579 -14.86 0.49 21.53
C GLU A 579 -14.38 -0.84 20.94
N LEU A 580 -14.68 -1.94 21.62
CA LEU A 580 -14.62 -3.28 21.05
C LEU A 580 -16.06 -3.76 20.89
N ARG A 581 -16.57 -3.64 19.67
CA ARG A 581 -17.97 -3.93 19.30
C ARG A 581 -18.19 -5.42 19.16
N LEU A 582 -19.28 -5.91 19.73
CA LEU A 582 -19.73 -7.28 19.52
C LEU A 582 -20.08 -7.52 18.04
N ILE A 583 -19.59 -8.62 17.47
CA ILE A 583 -19.96 -9.05 16.12
C ILE A 583 -21.24 -9.91 16.22
N GLU A 584 -22.39 -9.25 16.06
CA GLU A 584 -23.70 -9.92 15.98
C GLU A 584 -23.94 -10.43 14.56
N THR A 585 -23.64 -11.71 14.33
CA THR A 585 -23.92 -12.37 13.05
C THR A 585 -24.15 -13.87 13.26
N ASP A 586 -24.93 -14.45 12.37
CA ASP A 586 -25.04 -15.90 12.27
C ASP A 586 -23.75 -16.49 11.68
N TYR A 587 -23.24 -17.56 12.30
CA TYR A 587 -22.08 -18.29 11.81
C TYR A 587 -22.51 -19.65 11.24
N GLN A 588 -21.83 -20.09 10.18
CA GLN A 588 -22.06 -21.44 9.66
C GLN A 588 -21.52 -22.47 10.66
N LYS A 589 -22.25 -23.57 10.83
CA LYS A 589 -21.78 -24.73 11.63
C LYS A 589 -20.46 -25.29 11.07
N THR A 590 -19.69 -25.92 11.96
CA THR A 590 -18.49 -26.68 11.60
C THR A 590 -18.83 -27.86 10.69
N SER A 591 -17.79 -28.44 10.06
CA SER A 591 -17.95 -29.65 9.25
C SER A 591 -18.52 -30.81 10.09
N ILE A 592 -19.43 -31.60 9.51
CA ILE A 592 -20.07 -32.73 10.20
C ILE A 592 -19.07 -33.85 10.47
N LEU A 593 -18.17 -34.11 9.52
CA LEU A 593 -17.11 -35.09 9.67
C LEU A 593 -15.87 -34.44 10.29
N SER A 594 -15.18 -35.20 11.15
CA SER A 594 -13.90 -34.80 11.71
C SER A 594 -12.86 -34.58 10.60
N ASN A 595 -11.92 -33.67 10.84
CA ASN A 595 -10.79 -33.46 9.94
C ASN A 595 -10.04 -34.80 9.77
N PRO A 596 -9.81 -35.30 8.54
CA PRO A 596 -9.08 -36.56 8.33
C PRO A 596 -7.65 -36.54 8.89
N LEU A 597 -7.08 -35.36 9.16
CA LEU A 597 -5.77 -35.21 9.82
C LEU A 597 -5.80 -35.51 11.33
N LEU A 598 -6.98 -35.53 11.97
CA LEU A 598 -7.15 -35.92 13.39
C LEU A 598 -7.11 -37.44 13.59
N ASN A 599 -7.39 -38.21 12.54
CA ASN A 599 -7.55 -39.67 12.61
C ASN A 599 -6.24 -40.42 12.34
N LYS A 600 -5.15 -40.04 12.99
CA LYS A 600 -3.84 -40.72 12.88
C LYS A 600 -3.56 -41.65 14.04
#